data_AF-A0A2V9SD39-F1
#
_entry.id   AF-A0A2V9SD39-F1
#
_cell.length_a   1.000
_cell.length_b   1.000
_cell.length_c   1.000
_cell.angle_alpha   90.00
_cell.angle_beta   90.00
_cell.angle_gamma   90.00
#
_symmetry.space_group_name_H-M   'P 1'
#
loop_
_entity.id
_entity.type
_entity.pdbx_description
1 polymer ?
#
loop_
_entity_poly.entity_id
_entity_poly.type
_entity_poly.pdbx_seq_one_letter_code
_entity_poly.pdbx_strand_id
1 'polypeptide(L)'
;VAGVIVVAGVELLEWLRIDDPIGAVPVHGICGIWGTLSLGLFACGKYGATGPVAPDNSAPLTGLFYGGGTQVFIAQAIGSLIVTSATFSVAMAVMYLVNLTGTLRVSAEGEVYGLDLHEHGISAYPEYVISALASPAGVTAQPRAAESSPSLAAAKALQRVAMETKIS
;
A
#
# COMPACT_ATOMS: atom_id res chain seq x y z
N VAL A 1 2.64 12.64 -15.55
CA VAL A 1 2.11 11.29 -15.86
C VAL A 1 2.06 10.41 -14.62
N ALA A 2 3.18 10.13 -13.94
CA ALA A 2 3.19 9.30 -12.73
C ALA A 2 2.22 9.78 -11.63
N GLY A 3 2.10 11.10 -11.41
CA GLY A 3 1.13 11.65 -10.46
C GLY A 3 -0.34 11.37 -10.79
N VAL A 4 -0.69 11.11 -12.04
CA VAL A 4 -2.05 10.65 -12.43
C VAL A 4 -2.15 9.14 -12.26
N ILE A 5 -1.10 8.41 -12.65
CA ILE A 5 -1.04 6.94 -12.53
C ILE A 5 -1.17 6.50 -11.08
N VAL A 6 -0.53 7.19 -10.12
CA VAL A 6 -0.62 6.82 -8.70
C VAL A 6 -2.07 6.93 -8.19
N VAL A 7 -2.80 7.99 -8.54
CA VAL A 7 -4.20 8.19 -8.12
C VAL A 7 -5.08 7.11 -8.74
N ALA A 8 -4.96 6.88 -10.04
CA ALA A 8 -5.70 5.82 -10.72
C ALA A 8 -5.33 4.41 -10.18
N GLY A 9 -4.08 4.22 -9.75
CA GLY A 9 -3.61 2.99 -9.14
C GLY A 9 -4.25 2.74 -7.77
N VAL A 10 -4.41 3.77 -6.94
CA VAL A 10 -5.14 3.67 -5.67
C VAL A 10 -6.60 3.29 -5.91
N GLU A 11 -7.29 4.01 -6.82
CA GLU A 11 -8.68 3.71 -7.19
C GLU A 11 -8.84 2.28 -7.74
N LEU A 12 -7.87 1.81 -8.52
CA LEU A 12 -7.86 0.44 -9.04
C LEU A 12 -7.77 -0.59 -7.92
N LEU A 13 -6.89 -0.41 -6.94
CA LEU A 13 -6.76 -1.36 -5.83
C LEU A 13 -7.99 -1.35 -4.93
N GLU A 14 -8.56 -0.17 -4.66
CA GLU A 14 -9.83 -0.05 -3.94
C GLU A 14 -10.96 -0.77 -4.68
N TRP A 15 -11.05 -0.58 -6.00
CA TRP A 15 -12.01 -1.29 -6.85
C TRP A 15 -11.82 -2.81 -6.82
N LEU A 16 -10.58 -3.28 -6.77
CA LEU A 16 -10.22 -4.69 -6.62
C LEU A 16 -10.39 -5.23 -5.19
N ARG A 17 -10.77 -4.39 -4.22
CA ARG A 17 -10.85 -4.74 -2.79
C ARG A 17 -9.52 -5.25 -2.22
N ILE A 18 -8.41 -4.71 -2.73
CA ILE A 18 -7.07 -4.95 -2.21
C ILE A 18 -6.73 -3.80 -1.28
N ASP A 19 -6.59 -4.12 0.01
CA ASP A 19 -6.23 -3.15 1.04
C ASP A 19 -4.69 -3.01 1.11
N ASP A 20 -4.19 -1.93 0.54
CA ASP A 20 -2.78 -1.52 0.60
C ASP A 20 -2.65 -0.34 1.57
N PRO A 21 -2.32 -0.58 2.86
CA PRO A 21 -2.51 0.39 3.94
C PRO A 21 -1.64 1.65 3.80
N ILE A 22 -0.56 1.58 3.02
CA ILE A 22 0.37 2.69 2.81
C ILE A 22 0.47 3.13 1.34
N GLY A 23 -0.30 2.50 0.43
CA GLY A 23 -0.24 2.78 -0.99
C GLY A 23 1.10 2.40 -1.64
N ALA A 24 1.79 1.37 -1.13
CA ALA A 24 3.08 0.96 -1.65
C ALA A 24 3.02 0.46 -3.10
N VAL A 25 1.95 -0.26 -3.48
CA VAL A 25 1.79 -0.83 -4.82
C VAL A 25 1.57 0.26 -5.88
N PRO A 26 0.68 1.25 -5.70
CA PRO A 26 0.53 2.35 -6.66
C PRO A 26 1.78 3.23 -6.79
N VAL A 27 2.43 3.57 -5.67
CA VAL A 27 3.60 4.48 -5.64
C VAL A 27 4.87 3.80 -6.15
N HIS A 28 5.16 2.59 -5.70
CA HIS A 28 6.43 1.93 -6.03
C HIS A 28 6.28 0.91 -7.16
N GLY A 29 5.21 0.11 -7.15
CA GLY A 29 4.95 -0.90 -8.18
C GLY A 29 4.55 -0.26 -9.52
N ILE A 30 3.35 0.32 -9.56
CA ILE A 30 2.76 0.83 -10.81
C ILE A 30 3.57 2.01 -11.36
N CYS A 31 3.89 3.01 -10.53
CA CYS A 31 4.71 4.14 -10.98
C CYS A 31 6.16 3.76 -11.28
N GLY A 32 6.71 2.74 -10.60
CA GLY A 32 8.03 2.19 -10.92
C GLY A 32 8.07 1.59 -12.33
N ILE A 33 7.09 0.75 -12.67
CA ILE A 33 6.92 0.19 -14.03
C ILE A 33 6.73 1.31 -15.06
N TRP A 34 5.93 2.32 -14.75
CA TRP A 34 5.82 3.49 -15.64
C TRP A 34 7.16 4.20 -15.84
N GLY A 35 7.95 4.38 -14.79
CA GLY A 35 9.25 5.03 -14.84
C GLY A 35 10.24 4.30 -15.76
N THR A 36 10.31 2.97 -15.65
CA THR A 36 11.17 2.15 -16.52
C THR A 36 10.71 2.18 -17.97
N LEU A 37 9.41 2.08 -18.24
CA LEU A 37 8.85 2.19 -19.59
C LEU A 37 9.05 3.57 -20.20
N SER A 38 8.95 4.63 -19.38
CA SER A 38 9.19 6.01 -19.80
C SER A 38 10.62 6.21 -20.33
N LEU A 39 11.61 5.50 -19.79
CA LEU A 39 12.98 5.56 -20.31
C LEU A 39 13.04 5.07 -21.76
N GLY A 40 12.31 3.99 -22.09
CA GLY A 40 12.20 3.47 -23.45
C GLY A 40 11.55 4.42 -24.44
N LEU A 41 10.73 5.35 -23.96
CA LEU A 41 10.09 6.37 -24.78
C LEU A 41 10.95 7.62 -24.92
N PHE A 42 11.49 8.12 -23.80
CA PHE A 42 12.02 9.47 -23.68
C PHE A 42 13.55 9.57 -23.55
N ALA A 43 14.30 8.46 -23.62
CA ALA A 43 15.77 8.53 -23.61
C ALA A 43 16.28 9.38 -24.79
N CYS A 44 17.07 10.41 -24.50
CA CYS A 44 17.44 11.46 -25.47
C CYS A 44 18.75 11.20 -26.22
N GLY A 45 19.35 10.01 -26.11
CA GLY A 45 20.61 9.67 -26.80
C GLY A 45 21.85 10.33 -26.20
N LYS A 46 21.77 10.90 -24.98
CA LYS A 46 22.92 11.52 -24.29
C LYS A 46 23.57 10.65 -23.23
N TYR A 47 22.81 9.70 -22.67
CA TYR A 47 23.22 8.89 -21.54
C TYR A 47 23.10 7.41 -21.93
N GLY A 48 24.08 6.60 -21.56
CA GLY A 48 24.02 5.16 -21.76
C GLY A 48 23.44 4.42 -20.56
N ALA A 49 23.70 3.12 -20.47
CA ALA A 49 23.17 2.29 -19.39
C ALA A 49 23.87 2.58 -18.05
N THR A 50 23.13 2.53 -16.95
CA THR A 50 23.71 2.67 -15.60
C THR A 50 24.19 1.31 -15.10
N GLY A 51 25.49 1.22 -14.80
CA GLY A 51 26.08 0.05 -14.16
C GLY A 51 26.13 0.16 -12.63
N PRO A 52 26.69 -0.85 -11.93
CA PRO A 52 26.73 -0.89 -10.46
C PRO A 52 27.53 0.23 -9.79
N VAL A 53 28.45 0.86 -10.52
CA VAL A 53 29.41 1.84 -9.98
C VAL A 53 29.22 3.23 -10.60
N ALA A 54 28.91 3.29 -11.90
CA ALA A 54 28.68 4.54 -12.62
C ALA A 54 27.89 4.31 -13.92
N PRO A 55 27.31 5.37 -14.51
CA PRO A 55 26.77 5.34 -15.86
C PRO A 55 27.87 5.13 -16.92
N ASP A 56 27.68 4.16 -17.80
CA ASP A 56 28.49 3.99 -19.00
C ASP A 56 27.86 4.76 -20.15
N ASN A 57 28.49 5.86 -20.57
CA ASN A 57 28.02 6.70 -21.67
C ASN A 57 28.71 6.38 -23.01
N SER A 58 29.51 5.30 -23.10
CA SER A 58 30.14 4.89 -24.35
C SER A 58 29.13 4.40 -25.40
N ALA A 59 27.95 3.94 -24.97
CA ALA A 59 26.83 3.55 -25.81
C ALA A 59 25.54 4.25 -25.37
N PRO A 60 25.27 5.49 -25.85
CA PRO A 60 24.08 6.23 -25.48
C PRO A 60 22.78 5.54 -25.91
N LEU A 61 21.78 5.56 -25.03
CA LEU A 61 20.47 4.99 -25.28
C LEU A 61 19.53 6.06 -25.83
N THR A 62 18.88 5.74 -26.95
CA THR A 62 17.88 6.60 -27.59
C THR A 62 16.53 5.92 -27.54
N GLY A 63 15.53 6.63 -27.03
CA GLY A 63 14.16 6.15 -26.89
C GLY A 63 13.37 6.31 -28.19
N LEU A 64 12.17 5.72 -28.19
CA LEU A 64 11.30 5.66 -29.35
C LEU A 64 10.98 7.05 -29.92
N PHE A 65 10.68 8.04 -29.06
CA PHE A 65 10.33 9.40 -29.50
C PHE A 65 11.52 10.24 -29.97
N TYR A 66 12.75 9.75 -29.76
CA TYR A 66 13.99 10.40 -30.21
C TYR A 66 14.63 9.66 -31.39
N GLY A 67 13.91 8.72 -32.03
CA GLY A 67 14.38 8.02 -33.22
C GLY A 67 15.24 6.78 -32.96
N GLY A 68 15.33 6.32 -31.70
CA GLY A 68 16.11 5.12 -31.32
C GLY A 68 15.43 3.78 -31.60
N GLY A 69 14.26 3.79 -32.23
CA GLY A 69 13.46 2.59 -32.48
C GLY A 69 12.83 2.01 -31.20
N THR A 70 12.39 0.74 -31.27
CA THR A 70 11.64 0.08 -30.19
C THR A 70 12.53 -0.70 -29.21
N GLN A 71 13.83 -0.81 -29.48
CA GLN A 71 14.71 -1.71 -28.71
C GLN A 71 14.77 -1.36 -27.23
N VAL A 72 15.00 -0.08 -26.89
CA VAL A 72 15.05 0.34 -25.48
C VAL A 72 13.70 0.13 -24.79
N PHE A 73 12.58 0.44 -25.47
CA PHE A 73 11.25 0.21 -24.91
C PHE A 73 10.96 -1.26 -24.62
N ILE A 74 11.28 -2.16 -25.56
CA ILE A 74 11.11 -3.60 -25.38
C ILE A 74 12.02 -4.12 -24.24
N ALA A 75 13.28 -3.66 -24.19
CA ALA A 75 14.20 -4.04 -23.11
C ALA A 75 13.66 -3.63 -21.73
N GLN A 76 13.14 -2.40 -21.61
CA GLN A 76 12.54 -1.92 -20.36
C GLN A 76 11.26 -2.68 -19.98
N ALA A 77 10.42 -3.05 -20.95
CA ALA A 77 9.23 -3.85 -20.72
C ALA A 77 9.57 -5.26 -20.21
N ILE A 78 10.52 -5.94 -20.85
CA ILE A 78 11.00 -7.27 -20.44
C ILE A 78 11.62 -7.19 -19.05
N GLY A 79 12.50 -6.20 -18.80
CA GLY A 79 13.13 -6.01 -17.49
C GLY A 79 12.10 -5.77 -16.38
N SER A 80 11.10 -4.93 -16.64
CA SER A 80 10.03 -4.64 -15.66
C SER A 80 9.18 -5.88 -15.36
N LEU A 81 8.86 -6.69 -16.39
CA LEU A 81 8.13 -7.93 -16.22
C LEU A 81 8.91 -8.95 -15.38
N ILE A 82 10.21 -9.13 -15.70
CA ILE A 82 11.07 -10.06 -14.97
C ILE A 82 11.20 -9.64 -13.51
N VAL A 83 11.51 -8.37 -13.23
CA VAL A 83 11.67 -7.88 -11.85
C VAL A 83 10.34 -8.00 -11.09
N THR A 84 9.23 -7.56 -11.67
CA THR A 84 7.92 -7.63 -11.01
C THR A 84 7.53 -9.07 -10.69
N SER A 85 7.63 -9.98 -11.68
CA SER A 85 7.27 -11.39 -11.49
C SER A 85 8.19 -12.11 -10.49
N ALA A 86 9.51 -11.89 -10.57
CA ALA A 86 10.47 -12.48 -9.66
C ALA A 86 10.26 -11.98 -8.22
N THR A 87 10.17 -10.66 -8.02
CA THR A 87 9.96 -10.07 -6.69
C THR A 87 8.61 -10.49 -6.12
N PHE A 88 7.53 -10.45 -6.89
CA PHE A 88 6.22 -10.90 -6.44
C PHE A 88 6.23 -12.38 -6.05
N SER A 89 6.84 -13.25 -6.87
CA SER A 89 6.87 -14.69 -6.61
C SER A 89 7.69 -15.02 -5.35
N VAL A 90 8.87 -14.41 -5.18
CA VAL A 90 9.71 -14.63 -4.01
C VAL A 90 9.06 -14.05 -2.76
N ALA A 91 8.54 -12.82 -2.83
CA ALA A 91 7.83 -12.21 -1.71
C ALA A 91 6.61 -13.05 -1.32
N MET A 92 5.82 -13.50 -2.30
CA MET A 92 4.65 -14.33 -2.01
C MET A 92 5.03 -15.67 -1.40
N ALA A 93 6.08 -16.33 -1.89
CA ALA A 93 6.59 -17.56 -1.31
C ALA A 93 7.04 -17.34 0.15
N VAL A 94 7.83 -16.30 0.43
CA VAL A 94 8.29 -16.00 1.80
C VAL A 94 7.11 -15.67 2.72
N MET A 95 6.22 -14.78 2.30
CA MET A 95 5.05 -14.39 3.09
C MET A 95 4.13 -15.58 3.33
N TYR A 96 3.93 -16.45 2.34
CA TYR A 96 3.16 -17.69 2.52
C TYR A 96 3.82 -18.63 3.53
N LEU A 97 5.14 -18.85 3.43
CA LEU A 97 5.87 -19.70 4.38
C LEU A 97 5.82 -19.15 5.82
N VAL A 98 5.92 -17.84 6.00
CA VAL A 98 5.74 -17.18 7.31
C VAL A 98 4.28 -17.26 7.75
N ASN A 99 3.31 -17.19 6.84
CA ASN A 99 1.90 -17.36 7.21
C ASN A 99 1.62 -18.75 7.83
N LEU A 100 2.36 -19.79 7.42
CA LEU A 100 2.22 -21.14 7.99
C LEU A 100 2.61 -21.22 9.48
N THR A 101 3.41 -20.29 10.00
CA THR A 101 3.74 -20.25 11.43
C THR A 101 2.63 -19.64 12.27
N GLY A 102 1.62 -19.02 11.64
CA GLY A 102 0.54 -18.31 12.32
C GLY A 102 0.97 -16.99 12.95
N THR A 103 2.18 -16.49 12.64
CA THR A 103 2.72 -15.25 13.24
C THR A 103 2.61 -14.03 12.34
N LEU A 104 2.15 -14.20 11.10
CA LEU A 104 2.16 -13.11 10.11
C LEU A 104 1.13 -12.01 10.41
N ARG A 105 0.00 -12.37 11.00
CA ARG A 105 -1.11 -11.48 11.30
C ARG A 105 -1.47 -11.58 12.77
N VAL A 106 -1.72 -10.44 13.40
CA VAL A 106 -2.13 -10.40 14.82
C VAL A 106 -3.54 -11.01 14.98
N SER A 107 -3.88 -11.44 16.19
CA SER A 107 -5.22 -11.94 16.50
C SER A 107 -6.27 -10.87 16.22
N ALA A 108 -7.49 -11.27 15.86
CA ALA A 108 -8.58 -10.33 15.60
C ALA A 108 -8.88 -9.42 16.81
N GLU A 109 -8.69 -9.92 18.04
CA GLU A 109 -8.80 -9.11 19.25
C GLU A 109 -7.71 -8.03 19.31
N GLY A 110 -6.45 -8.37 18.98
CA GLY A 110 -5.36 -7.42 18.90
C GLY A 110 -5.53 -6.40 17.77
N GLU A 111 -6.11 -6.80 16.62
CA GLU A 111 -6.44 -5.87 15.52
C GLU A 111 -7.46 -4.81 15.98
N VAL A 112 -8.51 -5.22 16.73
CA VAL A 112 -9.55 -4.30 17.22
C VAL A 112 -9.03 -3.41 18.36
N TYR A 113 -8.19 -3.94 19.24
CA TYR A 113 -7.61 -3.19 20.35
C TYR A 113 -6.56 -2.16 19.89
N GLY A 114 -5.92 -2.40 18.75
CA GLY A 114 -4.87 -1.55 18.18
C GLY A 114 -3.48 -2.05 18.58
N LEU A 115 -2.56 -2.09 17.61
CA LEU A 115 -1.26 -2.74 17.77
C LEU A 115 -0.38 -2.07 18.85
N ASP A 116 -0.42 -0.74 18.93
CA ASP A 116 0.36 0.01 19.93
C ASP A 116 -0.02 -0.35 21.37
N LEU A 117 -1.33 -0.45 21.65
CA LEU A 117 -1.83 -0.85 22.96
C LEU A 117 -1.63 -2.34 23.24
N HIS A 118 -1.78 -3.20 22.22
CA HIS A 118 -1.63 -4.64 22.34
C HIS A 118 -0.17 -5.06 22.61
N GLU A 119 0.81 -4.46 21.92
CA GLU A 119 2.22 -4.85 22.02
C GLU A 119 3.04 -3.97 22.97
N HIS A 120 2.71 -2.69 23.09
CA HIS A 120 3.51 -1.73 23.87
C HIS A 120 2.80 -1.22 25.13
N GLY A 121 1.51 -1.51 25.30
CA GLY A 121 0.73 -1.10 26.49
C GLY A 121 0.53 0.41 26.61
N ILE A 122 0.89 1.17 25.57
CA ILE A 122 0.80 2.63 25.51
C ILE A 122 0.15 3.02 24.18
N SER A 123 -0.64 4.08 24.18
CA SER A 123 -1.13 4.67 22.93
C SER A 123 0.03 5.29 22.15
N ALA A 124 -0.02 5.27 20.82
CA ALA A 124 0.95 6.00 19.99
C ALA A 124 0.97 7.51 20.24
N TYR A 125 -0.15 8.07 20.74
CA TYR A 125 -0.26 9.49 21.05
C TYR A 125 -0.87 9.73 22.45
N PRO A 126 -0.12 9.42 23.52
CA PRO A 126 -0.62 9.46 24.90
C PRO A 126 -1.07 10.86 25.34
N GLU A 127 -0.52 11.91 24.74
CA GLU A 127 -0.87 13.31 25.00
C GLU A 127 -2.33 13.65 24.64
N TYR A 128 -2.90 13.07 23.57
CA TYR A 128 -4.31 13.31 23.23
C TYR A 128 -5.25 12.51 24.12
N VAL A 129 -4.81 11.37 24.65
CA VAL A 129 -5.59 10.55 25.60
C VAL A 129 -5.66 11.22 26.97
N ILE A 130 -4.54 11.80 27.45
CA ILE A 130 -4.49 12.52 28.73
C ILE A 130 -5.25 13.86 28.64
N SER A 131 -5.25 14.54 27.49
CA SER A 131 -5.99 15.80 27.31
C SER A 131 -7.51 15.64 27.47
N ALA A 132 -8.08 14.49 27.09
CA ALA A 132 -9.51 14.20 27.31
C ALA A 132 -9.86 14.02 28.80
N LEU A 133 -8.94 13.49 29.62
CA LEU A 133 -9.09 13.32 31.06
C LEU A 133 -8.73 14.59 31.86
N ALA A 134 -7.88 15.46 31.31
CA ALA A 134 -7.35 16.66 31.96
C ALA A 134 -7.94 17.98 31.41
N SER A 135 -9.13 17.93 30.80
CA SER A 135 -9.79 19.14 30.33
C SER A 135 -10.07 20.11 31.51
N PRO A 136 -9.52 21.34 31.50
CA PRO A 136 -9.81 22.32 32.52
C PRO A 136 -11.31 22.61 32.56
N ALA A 137 -11.87 22.85 33.75
CA ALA A 137 -13.30 23.02 34.02
C ALA A 137 -14.02 24.19 33.28
N GLY A 138 -13.38 24.80 32.28
CA GLY A 138 -13.92 25.91 31.49
C GLY A 138 -13.93 25.70 29.97
N VAL A 139 -13.48 24.54 29.45
CA VAL A 139 -13.65 24.23 28.02
C VAL A 139 -15.05 23.67 27.83
N THR A 140 -15.94 24.44 27.21
CA THR A 140 -17.23 23.91 26.76
C THR A 140 -16.95 22.79 25.78
N ALA A 141 -17.24 21.55 26.19
CA ALA A 141 -17.21 20.40 25.30
C ALA A 141 -18.01 20.76 24.05
N GLN A 142 -17.35 20.71 22.89
CA GLN A 142 -18.09 20.72 21.63
C GLN A 142 -19.09 19.56 21.70
N PRO A 143 -20.36 19.74 21.27
CA PRO A 143 -21.32 18.67 21.37
C PRO A 143 -20.76 17.48 20.59
N ARG A 144 -20.48 16.40 21.30
CA ARG A 144 -20.16 15.10 20.73
C ARG A 144 -21.22 14.87 19.66
N ALA A 145 -20.83 14.83 18.38
CA ALA A 145 -21.71 14.32 17.34
C ALA A 145 -22.19 12.98 17.87
N ALA A 146 -23.48 12.89 18.19
CA ALA A 146 -24.02 11.80 18.97
C ALA A 146 -23.53 10.49 18.36
N GLU A 147 -22.74 9.73 19.11
CA GLU A 147 -22.52 8.32 18.81
C GLU A 147 -23.91 7.71 18.81
N SER A 148 -24.50 7.58 17.62
CA SER A 148 -25.76 6.91 17.44
C SER A 148 -25.53 5.48 17.86
N SER A 149 -25.97 5.16 19.07
CA SER A 149 -26.06 3.79 19.56
C SER A 149 -26.72 2.98 18.45
N PRO A 150 -26.15 1.83 18.04
CA PRO A 150 -26.77 1.02 17.00
C PRO A 150 -28.21 0.76 17.43
N SER A 151 -29.16 1.15 16.58
CA SER A 151 -30.57 0.97 16.89
C SER A 151 -30.83 -0.49 17.27
N LEU A 152 -31.83 -0.74 18.10
CA LEU A 152 -32.20 -2.09 18.54
C LEU A 152 -32.38 -3.09 17.37
N ALA A 153 -32.62 -2.59 16.15
CA ALA A 153 -32.63 -3.38 14.93
C ALA A 153 -31.23 -3.87 14.49
N ALA A 154 -30.19 -3.03 14.59
CA ALA A 154 -28.81 -3.39 14.29
C ALA A 154 -28.24 -4.41 15.29
N ALA A 155 -28.56 -4.26 16.59
CA ALA A 155 -28.20 -5.24 17.61
C ALA A 155 -28.84 -6.62 17.36
N LYS A 156 -30.13 -6.65 16.96
CA LYS A 156 -30.83 -7.89 16.60
C LYS A 156 -30.31 -8.53 15.32
N ALA A 157 -29.86 -7.73 14.34
CA ALA A 157 -29.25 -8.23 13.12
C ALA A 157 -27.92 -8.93 13.39
N LEU A 158 -27.05 -8.30 14.21
CA LEU A 158 -25.78 -8.89 14.63
C LEU A 158 -25.97 -10.18 15.43
N GLN A 159 -26.99 -10.24 16.30
CA GLN A 159 -27.30 -11.43 17.08
C GLN A 159 -27.85 -12.58 16.21
N ARG A 160 -28.56 -12.27 15.11
CA ARG A 160 -29.00 -13.26 14.11
C ARG A 160 -27.83 -13.82 13.31
N VAL A 161 -26.94 -12.96 12.83
CA VAL A 161 -25.75 -13.37 12.06
C VAL A 161 -24.83 -14.26 12.91
N ALA A 162 -24.64 -13.92 14.19
CA ALA A 162 -23.86 -14.72 15.13
C ALA A 162 -24.49 -16.08 15.47
N MET A 163 -25.82 -16.21 15.35
CA MET A 163 -26.51 -17.51 15.50
C MET A 163 -26.38 -18.36 14.24
N GLU A 164 -26.41 -17.76 13.05
CA GLU A 164 -26.34 -18.48 11.77
C GLU A 164 -24.92 -19.05 11.51
N THR A 165 -23.88 -18.40 12.00
CA THR A 165 -22.48 -18.90 11.90
C THR A 165 -22.16 -20.04 12.86
N LYS A 166 -23.01 -20.31 13.86
CA LYS A 166 -22.80 -21.38 14.85
C LYS A 166 -23.39 -22.74 14.44
N ILE A 167 -24.04 -22.81 13.29
CA ILE A 167 -24.74 -24.01 12.77
C ILE A 167 -24.10 -24.51 11.45
N SER A 168 -23.04 -23.85 10.97
CA SER A 168 -22.18 -24.31 9.86
C SER A 168 -20.83 -24.77 10.37
#